data_AF-A0A6L4A304-F1
#
_entry.id   AF-A0A6L4A304-F1
#
_cell.length_a   1.000
_cell.length_b   1.000
_cell.length_c   1.000
_cell.angle_alpha   90.00
_cell.angle_beta   90.00
_cell.angle_gamma   90.00
#
_symmetry.space_group_name_H-M   'P 1'
#
loop_
_entity.id
_entity.type
_entity.pdbx_description
1 polymer ?
#
loop_
_entity_poly.entity_id
_entity_poly.type
_entity_poly.pdbx_seq_one_letter_code
_entity_poly.pdbx_strand_id
1 'polypeptide(L)'
;MANLPVQPVKSRSRSRRPILLGILLLVGIIVIGGIWYFFIREEEEGVGKPDTVADQQEAANNALAILQDLVNDDNYATLGFRSRDEVNSATLGTPLTLYFVPLDGLQAFDGEGDANQLLVDSKVVYYPVLVETDVRSSVGIQGGAEEGWTPVSFGTATLMQAVAQNLLTEANFLVQIPSLGLYFVGERTADGLFLTSVVETGYDLPVGQPVAAADVFRILHDAALNVNTEAPM
;
A
#
# COMPACT_ATOMS: atom_id res chain seq x y z
N MET A 1 57.60 57.69 -10.04
CA MET A 1 56.22 57.92 -9.57
C MET A 1 55.37 56.83 -10.20
N ALA A 2 54.59 55.99 -9.53
CA ALA A 2 54.11 56.00 -8.16
C ALA A 2 53.87 54.56 -7.68
N ASN A 3 54.30 54.27 -6.44
CA ASN A 3 53.86 53.13 -5.64
C ASN A 3 52.35 53.25 -5.41
N LEU A 4 51.58 52.23 -5.78
CA LEU A 4 50.20 52.11 -5.32
C LEU A 4 50.15 51.27 -4.03
N PRO A 5 49.49 51.78 -2.97
CA PRO A 5 49.53 51.19 -1.63
C PRO A 5 48.60 49.98 -1.48
N VAL A 6 49.10 48.99 -0.75
CA VAL A 6 48.38 47.82 -0.22
C VAL A 6 47.33 48.30 0.79
N GLN A 7 46.05 48.03 0.51
CA GLN A 7 44.95 48.26 1.45
C GLN A 7 44.78 47.04 2.40
N PRO A 8 44.52 47.27 3.69
CA PRO A 8 44.54 46.21 4.71
C PRO A 8 43.28 45.33 4.76
N VAL A 9 43.53 44.06 5.12
CA VAL A 9 42.55 43.00 5.34
C VAL A 9 41.58 43.37 6.46
N LYS A 10 40.29 43.51 6.12
CA LYS A 10 39.21 43.77 7.09
C LYS A 10 38.80 42.46 7.76
N SER A 11 39.18 42.35 9.03
CA SER A 11 38.77 41.33 10.00
C SER A 11 37.25 41.09 9.97
N ARG A 12 36.83 39.87 9.64
CA ARG A 12 35.44 39.42 9.77
C ARG A 12 35.20 38.95 11.21
N SER A 13 34.51 39.82 11.95
CA SER A 13 33.83 39.54 13.22
C SER A 13 32.99 38.25 13.12
N ARG A 14 33.38 37.21 13.86
CA ARG A 14 32.55 36.04 14.17
C ARG A 14 31.35 36.49 15.01
N SER A 15 30.17 36.64 14.39
CA SER A 15 28.92 36.69 15.14
C SER A 15 28.56 35.29 15.60
N ARG A 16 28.57 35.12 16.93
CA ARG A 16 28.00 33.96 17.62
C ARG A 16 26.49 34.05 17.46
N ARG A 17 25.89 33.11 16.72
CA ARG A 17 24.44 32.89 16.77
C ARG A 17 24.12 31.94 17.93
N PRO A 18 23.15 32.27 18.80
CA PRO A 18 22.71 31.38 19.86
C PRO A 18 21.92 30.20 19.26
N ILE A 19 22.44 29.00 19.47
CA ILE A 19 21.74 27.73 19.32
C ILE A 19 20.94 27.55 20.61
N LEU A 20 19.63 27.78 20.60
CA LEU A 20 18.67 27.30 21.61
C LEU A 20 17.28 27.85 21.29
N LEU A 21 16.57 27.21 20.35
CA LEU A 21 15.13 27.00 20.34
C LEU A 21 14.77 26.29 19.03
N GLY A 22 14.51 24.99 19.10
CA GLY A 22 14.17 24.19 17.91
C GLY A 22 14.29 22.68 18.10
N ILE A 23 14.06 22.19 19.32
CA ILE A 23 13.96 20.75 19.62
C ILE A 23 12.65 20.56 20.36
N LEU A 24 11.55 20.60 19.62
CA LEU A 24 10.20 20.24 20.07
C LEU A 24 9.29 20.22 18.82
N LEU A 25 9.51 19.25 17.91
CA LEU A 25 8.55 18.80 16.87
C LEU A 25 9.18 17.75 15.94
N LEU A 26 9.80 16.69 16.49
CA LEU A 26 10.39 15.64 15.64
C LEU A 26 10.47 14.27 16.35
N VAL A 27 9.38 13.86 16.99
CA VAL A 27 9.21 12.50 17.52
C VAL A 27 7.86 11.87 17.12
N GLY A 28 7.05 12.54 16.27
CA GLY A 28 5.65 12.14 16.04
C GLY A 28 5.31 11.33 14.79
N ILE A 29 6.27 10.80 14.00
CA ILE A 29 5.93 10.25 12.66
C ILE A 29 6.52 8.85 12.36
N ILE A 30 7.35 8.26 13.21
CA ILE A 30 7.97 6.95 12.91
C ILE A 30 7.46 5.87 13.86
N VAL A 31 6.15 5.59 13.85
CA VAL A 31 5.64 4.29 14.34
C VAL A 31 4.32 3.84 13.66
N ILE A 32 3.95 4.34 12.49
CA ILE A 32 2.63 4.00 11.88
C ILE A 32 2.66 2.68 11.09
N GLY A 33 3.82 2.25 10.56
CA GLY A 33 3.90 1.03 9.77
C GLY A 33 4.01 -0.29 10.57
N GLY A 34 4.71 -0.27 11.72
CA GLY A 34 4.97 -1.48 12.51
C GLY A 34 3.94 -1.76 13.61
N ILE A 35 3.21 -0.73 14.07
CA ILE A 35 2.20 -0.89 15.13
C ILE A 35 0.88 -1.47 14.63
N TRP A 36 0.59 -1.38 13.33
CA TRP A 36 -0.67 -1.90 12.78
C TRP A 36 -0.86 -3.42 13.01
N TYR A 37 0.23 -4.18 13.09
CA TYR A 37 0.17 -5.62 13.40
C TYR A 37 0.18 -5.95 14.90
N PHE A 38 0.66 -5.05 15.75
CA PHE A 38 0.83 -5.32 17.19
C PHE A 38 -0.34 -4.78 18.05
N PHE A 39 -1.12 -3.84 17.53
CA PHE A 39 -2.23 -3.20 18.27
C PHE A 39 -3.61 -3.88 18.10
N ILE A 40 -3.68 -5.09 17.52
CA ILE A 40 -4.94 -5.86 17.36
C ILE A 40 -5.14 -6.89 18.50
N ARG A 41 -4.28 -6.94 19.53
CA ARG A 41 -4.36 -8.03 20.53
C ARG A 41 -4.95 -7.71 21.91
N GLU A 42 -5.13 -6.47 22.37
CA GLU A 42 -5.71 -6.29 23.72
C GLU A 42 -6.33 -4.90 23.94
N GLU A 43 -7.67 -4.87 23.97
CA GLU A 43 -8.62 -3.98 24.67
C GLU A 43 -9.85 -3.66 23.79
N GLU A 44 -10.82 -4.58 23.82
CA GLU A 44 -12.19 -4.31 23.36
C GLU A 44 -12.97 -3.56 24.44
N GLU A 45 -12.82 -2.24 24.55
CA GLU A 45 -13.87 -1.40 25.14
C GLU A 45 -14.00 -0.07 24.37
N GLY A 46 -15.08 0.06 23.58
CA GLY A 46 -15.70 1.36 23.32
C GLY A 46 -15.76 1.87 21.87
N VAL A 47 -15.04 1.28 20.91
CA VAL A 47 -15.26 1.56 19.48
C VAL A 47 -15.97 0.35 18.90
N GLY A 48 -17.30 0.44 18.72
CA GLY A 48 -18.10 -0.66 18.18
C GLY A 48 -17.45 -1.19 16.90
N LYS A 49 -17.14 -2.49 16.87
CA LYS A 49 -16.71 -3.15 15.63
C LYS A 49 -17.75 -2.86 14.55
N PRO A 50 -17.34 -2.50 13.33
CA PRO A 50 -18.29 -2.32 12.25
C PRO A 50 -19.12 -3.61 12.11
N ASP A 51 -20.43 -3.47 11.98
CA ASP A 51 -21.34 -4.61 11.91
C ASP A 51 -20.95 -5.52 10.73
N THR A 52 -20.87 -6.82 11.00
CA THR A 52 -20.67 -7.84 9.97
C THR A 52 -21.95 -7.99 9.15
N VAL A 53 -21.85 -7.94 7.82
CA VAL A 53 -22.99 -8.20 6.93
C VAL A 53 -22.74 -9.46 6.09
N ALA A 54 -23.79 -10.21 5.76
CA ALA A 54 -23.64 -11.47 5.03
C ALA A 54 -23.24 -11.26 3.56
N ASP A 55 -23.73 -10.17 2.94
CA ASP A 55 -23.49 -9.87 1.52
C ASP A 55 -22.23 -9.01 1.33
N GLN A 56 -21.37 -9.43 0.40
CA GLN A 56 -20.11 -8.76 0.10
C GLN A 56 -20.32 -7.35 -0.49
N GLN A 57 -21.30 -7.20 -1.38
CA GLN A 57 -21.56 -5.93 -2.05
C GLN A 57 -22.19 -4.92 -1.09
N GLU A 58 -23.06 -5.36 -0.19
CA GLU A 58 -23.60 -4.56 0.89
C GLU A 58 -22.50 -4.06 1.82
N ALA A 59 -21.55 -4.92 2.22
CA ALA A 59 -20.40 -4.53 3.04
C ALA A 59 -19.55 -3.44 2.36
N ALA A 60 -19.32 -3.60 1.06
CA ALA A 60 -18.55 -2.63 0.28
C ALA A 60 -19.29 -1.28 0.17
N ASN A 61 -20.61 -1.28 -0.03
CA ASN A 61 -21.41 -0.06 -0.04
C ASN A 61 -21.40 0.65 1.33
N ASN A 62 -21.48 -0.12 2.42
CA ASN A 62 -21.33 0.42 3.78
C ASN A 62 -19.93 1.00 4.00
N ALA A 63 -18.88 0.33 3.52
CA ALA A 63 -17.52 0.85 3.54
C ALA A 63 -17.39 2.16 2.75
N LEU A 64 -18.02 2.26 1.57
CA LEU A 64 -18.04 3.51 0.80
C LEU A 64 -18.71 4.63 1.59
N ALA A 65 -19.86 4.40 2.21
CA ALA A 65 -20.54 5.40 3.03
C ALA A 65 -19.65 5.88 4.20
N ILE A 66 -18.98 4.95 4.88
CA ILE A 66 -18.00 5.29 5.94
C ILE A 66 -16.85 6.13 5.37
N LEU A 67 -16.29 5.76 4.22
CA LEU A 67 -15.25 6.56 3.56
C LEU A 67 -15.75 7.98 3.27
N GLN A 68 -16.99 8.12 2.76
CA GLN A 68 -17.60 9.41 2.46
C GLN A 68 -17.71 10.29 3.71
N ASP A 69 -18.08 9.70 4.85
CA ASP A 69 -18.16 10.41 6.14
C ASP A 69 -16.79 10.78 6.72
N LEU A 70 -15.77 9.96 6.46
CA LEU A 70 -14.39 10.22 6.90
C LEU A 70 -13.72 11.35 6.11
N VAL A 71 -14.18 11.65 4.89
CA VAL A 71 -13.58 12.69 4.06
C VAL A 71 -14.01 14.08 4.52
N ASN A 72 -13.03 14.95 4.72
CA ASN A 72 -13.20 16.35 5.09
C ASN A 72 -12.23 17.25 4.29
N ASP A 73 -12.33 18.56 4.53
CA ASP A 73 -11.57 19.57 3.80
C ASP A 73 -10.04 19.47 4.02
N ASP A 74 -9.60 18.79 5.08
CA ASP A 74 -8.19 18.63 5.43
C ASP A 74 -7.57 17.34 4.85
N ASN A 75 -8.38 16.32 4.52
CA ASN A 75 -7.87 14.98 4.16
C ASN A 75 -8.27 14.46 2.77
N TYR A 76 -9.21 15.11 2.06
CA TYR A 76 -9.72 14.60 0.78
C TYR A 76 -8.60 14.32 -0.24
N ALA A 77 -7.60 15.20 -0.32
CA ALA A 77 -6.48 15.06 -1.25
C ALA A 77 -5.59 13.87 -0.90
N THR A 78 -5.34 13.62 0.39
CA THR A 78 -4.56 12.48 0.87
C THR A 78 -5.27 11.16 0.60
N LEU A 79 -6.60 11.16 0.63
CA LEU A 79 -7.44 10.01 0.28
C LEU A 79 -7.64 9.83 -1.24
N GLY A 80 -7.04 10.70 -2.05
CA GLY A 80 -6.98 10.59 -3.52
C GLY A 80 -8.04 11.38 -4.28
N PHE A 81 -8.94 12.09 -3.60
CA PHE A 81 -9.98 12.92 -4.21
C PHE A 81 -9.45 14.30 -4.59
N ARG A 82 -10.05 14.96 -5.59
CA ARG A 82 -9.69 16.33 -6.01
C ARG A 82 -10.48 17.40 -5.26
N SER A 83 -11.62 17.04 -4.70
CA SER A 83 -12.45 17.89 -3.85
C SER A 83 -13.32 17.03 -2.95
N ARG A 84 -13.93 17.64 -1.94
CA ARG A 84 -14.94 16.99 -1.12
C ARG A 84 -16.21 16.65 -1.91
N ASP A 85 -16.55 17.45 -2.91
CA ASP A 85 -17.76 17.21 -3.72
C ASP A 85 -17.64 15.93 -4.56
N GLU A 86 -16.43 15.57 -5.03
CA GLU A 86 -16.19 14.32 -5.76
C GLU A 86 -16.61 13.09 -4.94
N VAL A 87 -16.40 13.13 -3.62
CA VAL A 87 -16.66 12.02 -2.69
C VAL A 87 -18.13 11.61 -2.70
N ASN A 88 -19.03 12.58 -2.76
CA ASN A 88 -20.48 12.35 -2.76
C ASN A 88 -20.98 11.68 -4.05
N SER A 89 -20.24 11.85 -5.15
CA SER A 89 -20.53 11.22 -6.44
C SER A 89 -19.78 9.90 -6.65
N ALA A 90 -18.98 9.50 -5.67
CA ALA A 90 -18.12 8.33 -5.82
C ALA A 90 -18.94 7.03 -5.86
N THR A 91 -18.47 6.09 -6.66
CA THR A 91 -19.07 4.75 -6.82
C THR A 91 -18.01 3.67 -6.68
N LEU A 92 -18.45 2.43 -6.47
CA LEU A 92 -17.54 1.28 -6.43
C LEU A 92 -17.32 0.73 -7.84
N GLY A 93 -16.06 0.43 -8.15
CA GLY A 93 -15.66 -0.30 -9.35
C GLY A 93 -15.67 -1.82 -9.14
N THR A 94 -15.07 -2.54 -10.10
CA THR A 94 -14.96 -4.00 -10.07
C THR A 94 -14.11 -4.47 -8.88
N PRO A 95 -14.58 -5.45 -8.09
CA PRO A 95 -13.82 -5.97 -6.95
C PRO A 95 -12.54 -6.70 -7.38
N LEU A 96 -11.49 -6.55 -6.57
CA LEU A 96 -10.20 -7.19 -6.71
C LEU A 96 -9.90 -8.02 -5.48
N THR A 97 -9.88 -9.34 -5.62
CA THR A 97 -9.47 -10.25 -4.55
C THR A 97 -7.98 -10.09 -4.28
N LEU A 98 -7.59 -10.02 -3.01
CA LEU A 98 -6.20 -10.02 -2.59
C LEU A 98 -5.73 -11.44 -2.26
N TYR A 99 -4.66 -11.86 -2.90
CA TYR A 99 -3.85 -13.00 -2.49
C TYR A 99 -2.55 -12.49 -1.89
N PHE A 100 -1.97 -13.26 -0.97
CA PHE A 100 -0.61 -13.02 -0.51
C PHE A 100 0.28 -14.22 -0.78
N VAL A 101 1.58 -13.94 -0.88
CA VAL A 101 2.64 -14.95 -0.95
C VAL A 101 3.35 -14.97 0.40
N PRO A 102 3.22 -16.05 1.19
CA PRO A 102 3.92 -16.21 2.46
C PRO A 102 5.44 -16.18 2.27
N LEU A 103 6.17 -15.65 3.26
CA LEU A 103 7.64 -15.61 3.21
C LEU A 103 8.26 -17.01 3.18
N ASP A 104 7.76 -17.92 4.01
CA ASP A 104 8.21 -19.31 4.07
C ASP A 104 7.96 -20.04 2.75
N GLY A 105 6.79 -19.83 2.14
CA GLY A 105 6.48 -20.33 0.81
C GLY A 105 7.44 -19.81 -0.26
N LEU A 106 7.77 -18.51 -0.21
CA LEU A 106 8.72 -17.91 -1.14
C LEU A 106 10.16 -18.40 -0.91
N GLN A 107 10.58 -18.60 0.35
CA GLN A 107 11.91 -19.15 0.68
C GLN A 107 12.06 -20.62 0.27
N ALA A 108 10.98 -21.39 0.31
CA ALA A 108 10.95 -22.79 -0.08
C ALA A 108 10.81 -23.00 -1.60
N PHE A 109 10.51 -21.94 -2.36
CA PHE A 109 10.35 -22.03 -3.81
C PHE A 109 11.70 -22.20 -4.50
N ASP A 110 11.93 -23.37 -5.09
CA ASP A 110 13.17 -23.74 -5.79
C ASP A 110 13.20 -23.27 -7.25
N GLY A 111 12.16 -22.55 -7.70
CA GLY A 111 11.99 -22.15 -9.10
C GLY A 111 11.36 -23.24 -9.97
N GLU A 112 11.15 -24.44 -9.42
CA GLU A 112 10.60 -25.60 -10.11
C GLU A 112 9.26 -25.99 -9.47
N GLY A 113 8.16 -25.42 -9.96
CA GLY A 113 6.84 -25.77 -9.44
C GLY A 113 5.71 -24.92 -9.99
N ASP A 114 4.49 -25.26 -9.58
CA ASP A 114 3.32 -24.45 -9.91
C ASP A 114 3.26 -23.23 -8.99
N ALA A 115 3.57 -22.06 -9.57
CA ALA A 115 3.53 -20.78 -8.88
C ALA A 115 2.16 -20.44 -8.27
N ASN A 116 1.06 -21.04 -8.74
CA ASN A 116 -0.26 -20.84 -8.14
C ASN A 116 -0.34 -21.37 -6.70
N GLN A 117 0.47 -22.37 -6.34
CA GLN A 117 0.45 -22.96 -5.00
C GLN A 117 1.01 -22.01 -3.93
N LEU A 118 1.74 -20.97 -4.33
CA LEU A 118 2.24 -19.93 -3.43
C LEU A 118 1.16 -18.89 -3.07
N LEU A 119 0.06 -18.82 -3.82
CA LEU A 119 -0.98 -17.83 -3.59
C LEU A 119 -1.92 -18.30 -2.49
N VAL A 120 -1.93 -17.58 -1.37
CA VAL A 120 -2.87 -17.78 -0.27
C VAL A 120 -3.95 -16.70 -0.33
N ASP A 121 -5.21 -17.11 -0.32
CA ASP A 121 -6.35 -16.20 -0.27
C ASP A 121 -6.36 -15.45 1.06
N SER A 122 -6.27 -14.12 1.01
CA SER A 122 -6.25 -13.27 2.21
C SER A 122 -7.64 -13.06 2.82
N LYS A 123 -8.70 -13.46 2.11
CA LYS A 123 -10.10 -13.12 2.41
C LYS A 123 -10.39 -11.62 2.36
N VAL A 124 -9.48 -10.83 1.80
CA VAL A 124 -9.65 -9.39 1.57
C VAL A 124 -10.05 -9.14 0.12
N VAL A 125 -11.06 -8.31 -0.08
CA VAL A 125 -11.47 -7.81 -1.39
C VAL A 125 -11.37 -6.29 -1.39
N TYR A 126 -10.66 -5.74 -2.36
CA TYR A 126 -10.59 -4.30 -2.58
C TYR A 126 -11.57 -3.88 -3.66
N TYR A 127 -12.32 -2.83 -3.39
CA TYR A 127 -13.13 -2.15 -4.38
C TYR A 127 -12.48 -0.81 -4.72
N PRO A 128 -12.11 -0.57 -5.99
CA PRO A 128 -11.72 0.76 -6.45
C PRO A 128 -12.88 1.73 -6.22
N VAL A 129 -12.58 2.92 -5.72
CA VAL A 129 -13.55 4.01 -5.59
C VAL A 129 -13.36 4.93 -6.77
N LEU A 130 -14.38 4.98 -7.61
CA LEU A 130 -14.42 5.72 -8.86
C LEU A 130 -15.12 7.06 -8.66
N VAL A 131 -14.65 8.08 -9.37
CA VAL A 131 -15.42 9.29 -9.63
C VAL A 131 -15.53 9.40 -11.14
N GLU A 132 -16.76 9.29 -11.65
CA GLU A 132 -17.03 9.00 -13.06
C GLU A 132 -16.35 7.69 -13.49
N THR A 133 -15.23 7.77 -14.23
CA THR A 133 -14.42 6.63 -14.68
C THR A 133 -13.03 6.60 -14.07
N ASP A 134 -12.65 7.63 -13.31
CA ASP A 134 -11.32 7.74 -12.72
C ASP A 134 -11.27 7.02 -11.37
N VAL A 135 -10.30 6.14 -11.19
CA VAL A 135 -9.97 5.60 -9.86
C VAL A 135 -9.38 6.70 -9.00
N ARG A 136 -10.05 7.03 -7.90
CA ARG A 136 -9.60 8.02 -6.90
C ARG A 136 -9.00 7.35 -5.69
N SER A 137 -9.69 6.34 -5.17
CA SER A 137 -9.37 5.72 -3.89
C SER A 137 -9.72 4.22 -3.90
N SER A 138 -9.79 3.61 -2.73
CA SER A 138 -10.35 2.26 -2.57
C SER A 138 -10.88 2.04 -1.16
N VAL A 139 -11.78 1.06 -1.07
CA VAL A 139 -12.21 0.45 0.19
C VAL A 139 -11.84 -1.03 0.18
N GLY A 140 -11.35 -1.54 1.31
CA GLY A 140 -11.05 -2.96 1.50
C GLY A 140 -12.03 -3.55 2.50
N ILE A 141 -12.60 -4.70 2.18
CA ILE A 141 -13.42 -5.50 3.10
C ILE A 141 -12.77 -6.87 3.31
N GLN A 142 -12.96 -7.46 4.48
CA GLN A 142 -12.48 -8.79 4.82
C GLN A 142 -13.61 -9.65 5.34
N GLY A 143 -13.56 -10.93 5.02
CA GLY A 143 -14.41 -11.95 5.62
C GLY A 143 -14.81 -13.05 4.65
N GLY A 144 -16.02 -13.57 4.84
CA GLY A 144 -16.55 -14.64 4.00
C GLY A 144 -18.02 -14.89 4.26
N ALA A 145 -18.63 -15.74 3.43
CA ALA A 145 -20.08 -16.01 3.50
C ALA A 145 -20.57 -16.53 4.86
N GLU A 146 -19.69 -17.17 5.64
CA GLU A 146 -20.04 -17.71 6.97
C GLU A 146 -19.76 -16.71 8.10
N GLU A 147 -18.70 -15.93 7.99
CA GLU A 147 -18.22 -14.99 9.03
C GLU A 147 -18.84 -13.59 8.91
N GLY A 148 -19.43 -13.32 7.74
CA GLY A 148 -19.81 -11.97 7.32
C GLY A 148 -18.61 -11.17 6.81
N TRP A 149 -18.90 -10.03 6.22
CA TRP A 149 -17.95 -9.10 5.63
C TRP A 149 -17.87 -7.82 6.47
N THR A 150 -16.66 -7.33 6.68
CA THR A 150 -16.39 -6.10 7.44
C THR A 150 -15.39 -5.20 6.72
N PRO A 151 -15.51 -3.87 6.82
CA PRO A 151 -14.50 -2.95 6.31
C PRO A 151 -13.17 -3.08 7.09
N VAL A 152 -12.05 -3.15 6.38
CA VAL A 152 -10.70 -3.28 6.96
C VAL A 152 -9.70 -2.23 6.47
N SER A 153 -9.99 -1.54 5.36
CA SER A 153 -9.08 -0.55 4.80
C SER A 153 -9.84 0.55 4.03
N PHE A 154 -9.30 1.77 4.10
CA PHE A 154 -9.82 2.95 3.41
C PHE A 154 -8.64 3.75 2.86
N GLY A 155 -8.76 4.30 1.66
CA GLY A 155 -7.87 5.39 1.25
C GLY A 155 -6.53 5.01 0.63
N THR A 156 -6.33 3.78 0.15
CA THR A 156 -5.07 3.37 -0.53
C THR A 156 -5.00 3.89 -1.98
N ALA A 157 -5.16 5.21 -2.14
CA ALA A 157 -5.30 5.89 -3.43
C ALA A 157 -4.12 5.65 -4.38
N THR A 158 -2.88 5.91 -3.92
CA THR A 158 -1.69 5.76 -4.76
C THR A 158 -1.54 4.34 -5.29
N LEU A 159 -1.75 3.32 -4.43
CA LEU A 159 -1.69 1.93 -4.84
C LEU A 159 -2.80 1.60 -5.83
N MET A 160 -4.05 1.97 -5.54
CA MET A 160 -5.17 1.59 -6.41
C MET A 160 -5.13 2.31 -7.76
N GLN A 161 -4.63 3.54 -7.81
CA GLN A 161 -4.37 4.25 -9.05
C GLN A 161 -3.29 3.57 -9.90
N ALA A 162 -2.21 3.09 -9.25
CA ALA A 162 -1.16 2.34 -9.93
C ALA A 162 -1.68 0.97 -10.43
N VAL A 163 -2.52 0.29 -9.63
CA VAL A 163 -3.20 -0.94 -10.04
C VAL A 163 -4.07 -0.69 -11.27
N ALA A 164 -4.90 0.36 -11.26
CA ALA A 164 -5.83 0.68 -12.34
C ALA A 164 -5.16 0.90 -13.69
N GLN A 165 -3.94 1.42 -13.70
CA GLN A 165 -3.14 1.61 -14.92
C GLN A 165 -2.65 0.29 -15.53
N ASN A 166 -2.67 -0.79 -14.74
CA ASN A 166 -2.14 -2.11 -15.08
C ASN A 166 -3.23 -3.20 -15.12
N LEU A 167 -4.50 -2.86 -14.89
CA LEU A 167 -5.61 -3.78 -15.06
C LEU A 167 -5.84 -3.99 -16.56
N LEU A 168 -5.74 -5.25 -16.99
CA LEU A 168 -5.95 -5.65 -18.38
C LEU A 168 -7.35 -6.21 -18.59
N THR A 169 -7.89 -6.89 -17.58
CA THR A 169 -9.18 -7.58 -17.61
C THR A 169 -9.89 -7.55 -16.25
N GLU A 170 -11.18 -7.84 -16.24
CA GLU A 170 -11.97 -8.01 -15.01
C GLU A 170 -11.57 -9.27 -14.21
N ALA A 171 -10.81 -10.18 -14.80
CA ALA A 171 -10.33 -11.40 -14.15
C ALA A 171 -9.03 -11.18 -13.35
N ASN A 172 -8.49 -9.96 -13.36
CA ASN A 172 -7.30 -9.61 -12.59
C ASN A 172 -7.58 -9.63 -11.09
N PHE A 173 -6.52 -9.89 -10.31
CA PHE A 173 -6.55 -9.89 -8.85
C PHE A 173 -5.28 -9.24 -8.31
N LEU A 174 -5.25 -8.94 -7.00
CA LEU A 174 -4.07 -8.38 -6.35
C LEU A 174 -3.23 -9.51 -5.76
N VAL A 175 -1.91 -9.39 -5.89
CA VAL A 175 -0.95 -10.25 -5.19
C VAL A 175 -0.04 -9.37 -4.35
N GLN A 176 0.06 -9.67 -3.08
CA GLN A 176 0.97 -9.00 -2.15
C GLN A 176 2.06 -9.97 -1.67
N ILE A 177 3.28 -9.48 -1.49
CA ILE A 177 4.34 -10.19 -0.79
C ILE A 177 4.68 -9.36 0.46
N PRO A 178 3.97 -9.58 1.59
CA PRO A 178 4.02 -8.66 2.73
C PRO A 178 5.42 -8.46 3.29
N SER A 179 6.21 -9.54 3.36
CA SER A 179 7.59 -9.53 3.86
C SER A 179 8.54 -8.65 3.04
N LEU A 180 8.21 -8.40 1.78
CA LEU A 180 8.99 -7.56 0.87
C LEU A 180 8.31 -6.22 0.57
N GLY A 181 7.11 -5.98 1.11
CA GLY A 181 6.32 -4.78 0.82
C GLY A 181 5.92 -4.63 -0.65
N LEU A 182 5.83 -5.74 -1.40
CA LEU A 182 5.57 -5.72 -2.85
C LEU A 182 4.10 -5.96 -3.16
N TYR A 183 3.65 -5.34 -4.25
CA TYR A 183 2.31 -5.48 -4.81
C TYR A 183 2.39 -5.74 -6.32
N PHE A 184 1.52 -6.62 -6.79
CA PHE A 184 1.38 -6.99 -8.19
C PHE A 184 -0.09 -7.08 -8.57
N VAL A 185 -0.37 -6.84 -9.85
CA VAL A 185 -1.59 -7.32 -10.49
C VAL A 185 -1.33 -8.72 -11.02
N GLY A 186 -2.12 -9.68 -10.56
CA GLY A 186 -2.10 -11.06 -11.03
C GLY A 186 -3.10 -11.30 -12.16
N GLU A 187 -2.73 -12.15 -13.09
CA GLU A 187 -3.60 -12.65 -14.15
C GLU A 187 -3.39 -14.16 -14.33
N ARG A 188 -4.48 -14.91 -14.46
CA ARG A 188 -4.44 -16.32 -14.88
C ARG A 188 -4.88 -16.42 -16.32
N THR A 189 -4.01 -16.94 -17.16
CA THR A 189 -4.28 -17.19 -18.58
C THR A 189 -4.13 -18.69 -18.87
N ALA A 190 -4.36 -19.10 -20.12
CA ALA A 190 -4.09 -20.47 -20.56
C ALA A 190 -2.59 -20.82 -20.46
N ASP A 191 -1.71 -19.83 -20.55
CA ASP A 191 -0.25 -20.00 -20.52
C ASP A 191 0.33 -19.98 -19.08
N GLY A 192 -0.51 -19.69 -18.08
CA GLY A 192 -0.14 -19.76 -16.66
C GLY A 192 -0.49 -18.51 -15.86
N LEU A 193 0.21 -18.36 -14.73
CA LEU A 193 0.08 -17.23 -13.82
C LEU A 193 1.12 -16.15 -14.17
N PHE A 194 0.65 -14.93 -14.42
CA PHE A 194 1.49 -13.77 -14.69
C PHE A 194 1.29 -12.72 -13.61
N LEU A 195 2.38 -12.05 -13.24
CA LEU A 195 2.38 -10.95 -12.29
C LEU A 195 2.94 -9.70 -12.97
N THR A 196 2.20 -8.61 -12.87
CA THR A 196 2.60 -7.29 -13.33
C THR A 196 2.90 -6.42 -12.13
N SER A 197 4.13 -5.92 -12.02
CA SER A 197 4.47 -5.00 -10.94
C SER A 197 3.82 -3.63 -11.18
N VAL A 198 3.18 -3.08 -10.14
CA VAL A 198 2.47 -1.79 -10.24
C VAL A 198 3.35 -0.59 -9.89
N VAL A 199 4.48 -0.82 -9.23
CA VAL A 199 5.43 0.21 -8.80
C VAL A 199 6.87 -0.32 -8.91
N GLU A 200 7.85 0.57 -8.91
CA GLU A 200 9.26 0.16 -8.87
C GLU A 200 9.55 -0.65 -7.60
N THR A 201 10.15 -1.83 -7.76
CA THR A 201 10.31 -2.79 -6.67
C THR A 201 11.70 -2.80 -6.05
N GLY A 202 12.69 -2.20 -6.72
CA GLY A 202 14.11 -2.32 -6.38
C GLY A 202 14.75 -3.65 -6.83
N TYR A 203 13.98 -4.55 -7.43
CA TYR A 203 14.44 -5.78 -8.06
C TYR A 203 14.44 -5.65 -9.58
N ASP A 204 15.06 -6.60 -10.29
CA ASP A 204 15.08 -6.66 -11.76
C ASP A 204 13.73 -7.12 -12.33
N LEU A 205 12.67 -6.39 -11.96
CA LEU A 205 11.29 -6.62 -12.38
C LEU A 205 10.77 -5.39 -13.11
N PRO A 206 10.36 -5.52 -14.39
CA PRO A 206 9.81 -4.39 -15.13
C PRO A 206 8.46 -3.95 -14.55
N VAL A 207 8.28 -2.64 -14.40
CA VAL A 207 7.00 -2.05 -14.01
C VAL A 207 6.04 -2.09 -15.19
N GLY A 208 4.79 -2.51 -14.93
CA GLY A 208 3.72 -2.54 -15.92
C GLY A 208 3.88 -3.57 -17.03
N GLN A 209 4.83 -4.50 -16.92
CA GLN A 209 4.96 -5.63 -17.84
C GLN A 209 4.60 -6.93 -17.13
N PRO A 210 3.75 -7.79 -17.73
CA PRO A 210 3.45 -9.09 -17.18
C PRO A 210 4.70 -10.00 -17.27
N VAL A 211 5.08 -10.58 -16.16
CA VAL A 211 6.17 -11.57 -16.05
C VAL A 211 5.59 -12.86 -15.50
N ALA A 212 6.06 -14.01 -15.98
CA ALA A 212 5.63 -15.30 -15.44
C ALA A 212 5.91 -15.35 -13.93
N ALA A 213 4.93 -15.76 -13.14
CA ALA A 213 5.02 -15.71 -11.67
C ALA A 213 6.19 -16.55 -11.13
N ALA A 214 6.51 -17.67 -11.78
CA ALA A 214 7.67 -18.48 -11.43
C ALA A 214 8.99 -17.70 -11.58
N ASP A 215 9.13 -16.88 -12.63
CA ASP A 215 10.29 -16.02 -12.82
C ASP A 215 10.35 -14.91 -11.78
N VAL A 216 9.20 -14.29 -11.46
CA VAL A 216 9.11 -13.28 -10.39
C VAL A 216 9.53 -13.88 -9.05
N PHE A 217 8.99 -15.03 -8.66
CA PHE A 217 9.32 -15.67 -7.38
C PHE A 217 10.76 -16.16 -7.33
N ARG A 218 11.32 -16.62 -8.46
CA ARG A 218 12.74 -16.97 -8.57
C ARG A 218 13.65 -15.76 -8.37
N ILE A 219 13.30 -14.60 -8.95
CA ILE A 219 14.05 -13.34 -8.74
C ILE A 219 13.98 -12.90 -7.27
N LEU A 220 12.82 -13.08 -6.63
CA LEU A 220 12.59 -12.66 -5.25
C LEU A 220 13.06 -13.67 -4.19
N HIS A 221 13.45 -14.88 -4.59
CA HIS A 221 13.90 -15.94 -3.68
C HIS A 221 15.10 -15.51 -2.84
N ASP A 222 16.14 -14.97 -3.48
CA ASP A 222 17.34 -14.47 -2.78
C ASP A 222 16.98 -13.35 -1.80
N ALA A 223 16.09 -12.43 -2.21
CA ALA A 223 15.62 -11.37 -1.33
C ALA A 223 14.90 -11.95 -0.11
N ALA A 224 14.03 -12.94 -0.31
CA ALA A 224 13.29 -13.62 0.75
C ALA A 224 14.21 -14.36 1.73
N LEU A 225 15.27 -15.03 1.26
CA LEU A 225 16.27 -15.68 2.13
C LEU A 225 16.97 -14.67 3.05
N ASN A 226 17.14 -13.42 2.59
CA ASN A 226 17.77 -12.35 3.35
C ASN A 226 16.82 -11.61 4.31
N VAL A 227 15.52 -11.94 4.34
CA VAL A 227 14.54 -11.31 5.26
C VAL A 227 14.74 -11.72 6.74
N ASN A 228 15.66 -12.64 7.07
CA ASN A 228 15.84 -13.17 8.44
C ASN A 228 17.08 -12.62 9.15
N THR A 229 16.93 -12.00 10.35
CA THR A 229 17.58 -12.39 11.65
C THR A 229 17.46 -11.38 12.82
N GLU A 230 16.90 -10.17 12.66
CA GLU A 230 16.86 -9.16 13.75
C GLU A 230 15.46 -8.65 14.12
N ALA A 231 14.48 -9.53 14.35
CA ALA A 231 13.32 -9.13 15.15
C ALA A 231 13.68 -9.30 16.64
N PRO A 232 13.77 -8.23 17.45
CA PRO A 232 13.91 -8.39 18.89
C PRO A 232 12.64 -9.08 19.40
N MET A 233 12.83 -10.19 20.14
CA MET A 233 11.77 -10.74 20.98
C MET A 233 11.36 -9.76 22.07
#